data_AF-A0A532EDJ6-F1
#
_entry.id   AF-A0A532EDJ6-F1
#
_cell.length_a   1.000
_cell.length_b   1.000
_cell.length_c   1.000
_cell.angle_alpha   90.00
_cell.angle_beta   90.00
_cell.angle_gamma   90.00
#
_symmetry.space_group_name_H-M   'P 1'
#
loop_
_entity.id
_entity.type
_entity.pdbx_description
1 polymer ?
#
loop_
_entity_poly.entity_id
_entity_poly.type
_entity_poly.pdbx_seq_one_letter_code
_entity_poly.pdbx_strand_id
1 'polypeptide(L)'
;MKKSIEMAEGLRTEMNRSLAMYYSNLGTIYATKGMIDEAEAEFKRALDVHAYDVLALFNLGRVQADKRKYMESKNYYERLVEITPDDPMAWYNLAGVYVELDNPQVSDYNTMDMAIQCYLRVLELDPKHLEASFKLMEIALNHRKTDLAIKVMESAVEHSPDEPLAYYNLISVYDKCKMFEQAEQARQRLKERFAKKAKEGAAS
;
A
#
# COMPACT_ATOMS: atom_id res chain seq x y z
N MET A 1 -25.57 -15.58 37.00
CA MET A 1 -24.14 -15.95 37.07
C MET A 1 -23.48 -15.96 35.70
N LYS A 2 -23.96 -16.72 34.70
CA LYS A 2 -23.39 -16.69 33.33
C LYS A 2 -23.48 -15.30 32.66
N LYS A 3 -24.66 -14.68 32.64
CA LYS A 3 -24.85 -13.31 32.08
C LYS A 3 -24.02 -12.21 32.75
N SER A 4 -23.76 -12.32 34.05
CA SER A 4 -22.96 -11.33 34.79
C SER A 4 -21.47 -11.48 34.52
N ILE A 5 -20.98 -12.70 34.25
CA ILE A 5 -19.60 -12.95 33.81
C ILE A 5 -19.42 -12.42 32.38
N GLU A 6 -20.34 -12.77 31.46
CA GLU A 6 -20.33 -12.27 30.08
C GLU A 6 -20.33 -10.73 30.01
N MET A 7 -21.13 -10.06 30.86
CA MET A 7 -21.16 -8.60 30.96
C MET A 7 -19.82 -8.03 31.47
N ALA A 8 -19.21 -8.64 32.50
CA ALA A 8 -17.93 -8.19 33.04
C ALA A 8 -16.78 -8.39 32.03
N GLU A 9 -16.80 -9.49 31.27
CA GLU A 9 -15.83 -9.74 30.20
C GLU A 9 -15.99 -8.77 29.02
N GLY A 10 -17.23 -8.41 28.67
CA GLY A 10 -17.53 -7.37 27.69
C GLY A 10 -16.96 -6.02 28.09
N LEU A 11 -17.24 -5.58 29.33
CA LEU A 11 -16.70 -4.33 29.88
C LEU A 11 -15.16 -4.32 29.89
N ARG A 12 -14.53 -5.43 30.32
CA ARG A 12 -13.07 -5.56 30.29
C ARG A 12 -12.52 -5.41 28.87
N THR A 13 -13.19 -6.01 27.88
CA THR A 13 -12.78 -5.94 26.47
C THR A 13 -12.89 -4.52 25.93
N GLU A 14 -13.98 -3.81 26.25
CA GLU A 14 -14.17 -2.40 25.86
C GLU A 14 -13.13 -1.47 26.52
N MET A 15 -12.84 -1.70 27.81
CA MET A 15 -11.80 -0.96 28.52
C MET A 15 -10.42 -1.21 27.91
N ASN A 16 -10.08 -2.46 27.59
CA ASN A 16 -8.82 -2.80 26.93
C ASN A 16 -8.71 -2.14 25.55
N ARG A 17 -9.78 -2.15 24.75
CA ARG A 17 -9.79 -1.47 23.45
C ARG A 17 -9.56 0.03 23.61
N SER A 18 -10.24 0.66 24.57
CA SER A 18 -10.10 2.10 24.83
C SER A 18 -8.70 2.46 25.31
N LEU A 19 -8.11 1.62 26.16
CA LEU A 19 -6.75 1.79 26.66
C LEU A 19 -5.70 1.59 25.56
N ALA A 20 -5.91 0.62 24.66
CA ALA A 20 -5.05 0.45 23.48
C ALA A 20 -5.11 1.66 22.56
N MET A 21 -6.31 2.17 22.27
CA MET A 21 -6.47 3.41 21.48
C MET A 21 -5.74 4.60 22.11
N TYR A 22 -5.79 4.73 23.44
CA TYR A 22 -5.04 5.78 24.15
C TYR A 22 -3.53 5.66 23.88
N TYR A 23 -2.95 4.47 24.05
CA TYR A 23 -1.53 4.24 23.79
C TYR A 23 -1.16 4.47 22.32
N SER A 24 -1.98 4.02 21.36
CA SER A 24 -1.75 4.26 19.93
C SER A 24 -1.79 5.75 19.56
N ASN A 25 -2.71 6.50 20.15
CA ASN A 25 -2.79 7.95 19.94
C ASN A 25 -1.59 8.68 20.57
N LEU A 26 -1.18 8.26 21.77
CA LEU A 26 0.03 8.81 22.41
C LEU A 26 1.29 8.51 21.60
N GLY A 27 1.42 7.29 21.08
CA GLY A 27 2.51 6.92 20.17
C GLY A 27 2.55 7.78 18.91
N THR A 28 1.38 8.06 18.32
CA THR A 28 1.27 8.98 17.17
C THR A 28 1.77 10.38 17.53
N ILE A 29 1.41 10.90 18.70
CA ILE A 29 1.88 12.21 19.17
C ILE A 29 3.41 12.22 19.33
N TYR A 30 4.00 11.19 19.93
CA TYR A 30 5.46 11.10 20.03
C TYR A 30 6.13 11.03 18.65
N ALA A 31 5.57 10.25 17.72
CA ALA A 31 6.09 10.15 16.35
C ALA A 31 6.08 11.50 15.63
N THR A 32 5.01 12.29 15.75
CA THR A 32 4.95 13.64 15.15
C THR A 32 5.97 14.62 15.74
N LYS A 33 6.46 14.37 16.96
CA LYS A 33 7.52 15.14 17.62
C LYS A 33 8.93 14.61 17.29
N GLY A 34 9.05 13.56 16.49
CA GLY A 34 10.32 12.90 16.19
C GLY A 34 10.85 12.02 17.33
N MET A 35 10.05 11.77 18.37
CA MET A 35 10.39 10.91 19.51
C MET A 35 10.05 9.45 19.15
N ILE A 36 10.84 8.87 18.24
CA ILE A 36 10.51 7.60 17.58
C ILE A 36 10.57 6.41 18.54
N ASP A 37 11.50 6.40 19.49
CA ASP A 37 11.64 5.27 20.44
C ASP A 37 10.50 5.28 21.47
N GLU A 38 10.08 6.46 21.94
CA GLU A 38 8.91 6.62 22.78
C GLU A 38 7.63 6.24 22.02
N ALA A 39 7.51 6.65 20.76
CA ALA A 39 6.38 6.27 19.91
C ALA A 39 6.28 4.73 19.79
N GLU A 40 7.39 4.07 19.47
CA GLU A 40 7.46 2.61 19.37
C GLU A 40 7.05 1.93 20.69
N ALA A 41 7.51 2.44 21.83
CA ALA A 41 7.14 1.91 23.14
C ALA A 41 5.63 2.01 23.40
N GLU A 42 4.99 3.13 23.07
CA GLU A 42 3.55 3.28 23.25
C GLU A 42 2.75 2.40 22.29
N PHE A 43 3.16 2.28 21.02
CA PHE A 43 2.49 1.36 20.11
C PHE A 43 2.61 -0.11 20.57
N LYS A 44 3.75 -0.52 21.13
CA LYS A 44 3.89 -1.87 21.72
C LYS A 44 2.95 -2.07 22.90
N ARG A 45 2.84 -1.09 23.80
CA ARG A 45 1.85 -1.16 24.91
C ARG A 45 0.41 -1.28 24.42
N ALA A 46 0.07 -0.59 23.32
CA ALA A 46 -1.25 -0.75 22.71
C ALA A 46 -1.50 -2.21 22.29
N LEU A 47 -0.52 -2.85 21.65
CA LEU A 47 -0.62 -4.26 21.24
C LEU A 47 -0.57 -5.26 22.40
N ASP A 48 0.11 -4.93 23.49
CA ASP A 48 0.11 -5.74 24.72
C ASP A 48 -1.29 -5.77 25.36
N VAL A 49 -2.03 -4.65 25.29
CA VAL A 49 -3.39 -4.53 25.82
C VAL A 49 -4.42 -5.10 24.85
N HIS A 50 -4.25 -4.84 23.55
CA HIS A 50 -5.13 -5.29 22.48
C HIS A 50 -4.34 -5.60 21.21
N ALA A 51 -4.09 -6.90 20.98
CA ALA A 51 -3.23 -7.38 19.90
C ALA A 51 -3.70 -7.01 18.48
N TYR A 52 -4.94 -6.58 18.30
CA TYR A 52 -5.51 -6.23 16.99
C TYR A 52 -5.73 -4.72 16.82
N ASP A 53 -5.01 -3.88 17.57
CA ASP A 53 -5.09 -2.42 17.38
C ASP A 53 -4.48 -2.01 16.03
N VAL A 54 -5.34 -1.61 15.10
CA VAL A 54 -5.00 -1.27 13.71
C VAL A 54 -3.98 -0.12 13.64
N LEU A 55 -4.15 0.92 14.46
CA LEU A 55 -3.28 2.09 14.45
C LEU A 55 -1.87 1.76 14.96
N ALA A 56 -1.75 0.94 16.01
CA ALA A 56 -0.47 0.48 16.51
C ALA A 56 0.23 -0.45 15.53
N LEU A 57 -0.49 -1.41 14.92
CA LEU A 57 0.06 -2.31 13.91
C LEU A 57 0.64 -1.54 12.72
N PHE A 58 -0.15 -0.61 12.17
CA PHE A 58 0.27 0.23 11.05
C PHE A 58 1.53 1.04 11.38
N ASN A 59 1.53 1.76 12.52
CA ASN A 59 2.66 2.61 12.87
C ASN A 59 3.91 1.82 13.27
N LEU A 60 3.77 0.66 13.92
CA LEU A 60 4.91 -0.22 14.20
C LEU A 60 5.49 -0.80 12.90
N GLY A 61 4.63 -1.23 11.97
CA GLY A 61 5.07 -1.63 10.63
C GLY A 61 5.93 -0.54 9.98
N ARG A 62 5.46 0.70 9.98
CA ARG A 62 6.20 1.85 9.43
C ARG A 62 7.51 2.12 10.17
N VAL A 63 7.48 2.21 11.51
CA VAL A 63 8.67 2.48 12.33
C VAL A 63 9.75 1.41 12.11
N GLN A 64 9.38 0.12 12.03
CA GLN A 64 10.34 -0.94 11.76
C GLN A 64 10.88 -0.87 10.33
N ALA A 65 10.05 -0.51 9.33
CA ALA A 65 10.51 -0.31 7.96
C ALA A 65 11.52 0.85 7.87
N ASP A 66 11.25 1.98 8.52
CA ASP A 66 12.15 3.14 8.57
C ASP A 66 13.49 2.80 9.24
N LYS A 67 13.46 1.92 10.25
CA LYS A 67 14.65 1.34 10.91
C LYS A 67 15.31 0.23 10.10
N ARG A 68 14.84 -0.08 8.88
CA ARG A 68 15.29 -1.18 7.99
C ARG A 68 15.18 -2.57 8.61
N LYS A 69 14.31 -2.72 9.61
CA LYS A 69 13.99 -3.99 10.26
C LYS A 69 12.80 -4.64 9.56
N TYR A 70 13.01 -5.02 8.30
CA TYR A 70 11.92 -5.42 7.41
C TYR A 70 11.21 -6.71 7.85
N MET A 71 11.89 -7.63 8.53
CA MET A 71 11.23 -8.83 9.09
C MET A 71 10.26 -8.49 10.24
N GLU A 72 10.63 -7.56 11.12
CA GLU A 72 9.71 -7.09 12.17
C GLU A 72 8.54 -6.33 11.53
N SER A 73 8.81 -5.47 10.56
CA SER A 73 7.80 -4.72 9.80
C SER A 73 6.79 -5.62 9.10
N LYS A 74 7.28 -6.67 8.41
CA LYS A 74 6.48 -7.68 7.74
C LYS A 74 5.44 -8.27 8.68
N ASN A 75 5.87 -8.72 9.87
CA ASN A 75 4.96 -9.34 10.84
C ASN A 75 3.82 -8.41 11.29
N TYR A 76 4.10 -7.10 11.43
CA TYR A 76 3.07 -6.13 11.78
C TYR A 76 2.09 -5.88 10.62
N TYR A 77 2.59 -5.75 9.40
CA TYR A 77 1.74 -5.53 8.24
C TYR A 77 0.96 -6.76 7.79
N GLU A 78 1.50 -7.98 7.93
CA GLU A 78 0.75 -9.23 7.68
C GLU A 78 -0.46 -9.33 8.63
N ARG A 79 -0.27 -9.06 9.92
CA ARG A 79 -1.38 -8.98 10.88
C ARG A 79 -2.35 -7.86 10.54
N LEU A 80 -1.86 -6.73 10.04
CA LEU A 80 -2.71 -5.61 9.65
C LEU A 80 -3.65 -6.01 8.51
N VAL A 81 -3.13 -6.60 7.42
CA VAL A 81 -3.95 -7.00 6.26
C VAL A 81 -4.93 -8.13 6.59
N GLU A 82 -4.64 -8.97 7.59
CA GLU A 82 -5.61 -9.96 8.11
C GLU A 82 -6.82 -9.29 8.78
N ILE A 83 -6.62 -8.15 9.46
CA ILE A 83 -7.67 -7.41 10.17
C ILE A 83 -8.41 -6.45 9.24
N THR A 84 -7.69 -5.84 8.30
CA THR A 84 -8.19 -4.85 7.34
C THR A 84 -7.97 -5.31 5.89
N PRO A 85 -8.61 -6.42 5.45
CA PRO A 85 -8.37 -7.02 4.14
C PRO A 85 -8.85 -6.16 2.96
N ASP A 86 -9.60 -5.10 3.25
CA ASP A 86 -10.14 -4.10 2.33
C ASP A 86 -9.44 -2.74 2.40
N ASP A 87 -8.35 -2.61 3.19
CA ASP A 87 -7.53 -1.39 3.23
C ASP A 87 -6.38 -1.45 2.20
N PRO A 88 -6.47 -0.74 1.06
CA PRO A 88 -5.39 -0.70 0.08
C PRO A 88 -4.08 -0.16 0.64
N MET A 89 -4.09 0.74 1.63
CA MET A 89 -2.86 1.27 2.21
C MET A 89 -2.11 0.21 3.02
N ALA A 90 -2.81 -0.67 3.73
CA ALA A 90 -2.18 -1.79 4.44
C ALA A 90 -1.46 -2.72 3.46
N TRP A 91 -2.12 -3.10 2.37
CA TRP A 91 -1.53 -3.91 1.30
C TRP A 91 -0.36 -3.22 0.60
N TYR A 92 -0.45 -1.92 0.34
CA TYR A 92 0.62 -1.14 -0.29
C TYR A 92 1.89 -1.14 0.55
N ASN A 93 1.76 -0.91 1.87
CA ASN A 93 2.91 -0.91 2.77
C ASN A 93 3.52 -2.32 2.91
N LEU A 94 2.68 -3.36 2.98
CA LEU A 94 3.17 -4.75 2.99
C LEU A 94 3.93 -5.08 1.70
N ALA A 95 3.43 -4.63 0.55
CA ALA A 95 4.10 -4.81 -0.74
C ALA A 95 5.50 -4.17 -0.74
N GLY A 96 5.63 -2.95 -0.23
CA GLY A 96 6.92 -2.27 -0.07
C GLY A 96 7.90 -3.04 0.81
N VAL A 97 7.44 -3.63 1.91
CA VAL A 97 8.28 -4.48 2.77
C VAL A 97 8.75 -5.75 2.07
N TYR A 98 7.89 -6.40 1.29
CA TYR A 98 8.31 -7.56 0.50
C TYR A 98 9.31 -7.20 -0.62
N VAL A 99 9.23 -6.00 -1.20
CA VAL A 99 10.25 -5.52 -2.15
C VAL A 99 11.60 -5.37 -1.46
N GLU A 100 11.64 -4.78 -0.26
CA GLU A 100 12.89 -4.60 0.49
C GLU A 100 13.48 -5.94 0.94
N LEU A 101 12.64 -6.91 1.33
CA LEU A 101 13.09 -8.26 1.69
C LEU A 101 13.63 -9.04 0.48
N ASP A 102 13.14 -8.80 -0.73
CA ASP A 102 13.64 -9.44 -1.96
C ASP A 102 15.04 -8.95 -2.37
N ASN A 103 15.48 -7.81 -1.82
CA ASN A 103 16.81 -7.28 -2.07
C ASN A 103 17.87 -8.21 -1.46
N PRO A 104 18.79 -8.80 -2.26
CA PRO A 104 19.82 -9.70 -1.76
C PRO A 104 20.81 -9.06 -0.77
N GLN A 105 20.86 -7.72 -0.70
CA GLN A 105 21.66 -7.00 0.31
C GLN A 105 20.96 -6.88 1.67
N VAL A 106 19.67 -7.21 1.73
CA VAL A 106 18.83 -7.09 2.91
C VAL A 106 18.51 -8.47 3.49
N SER A 107 18.16 -9.45 2.65
CA SER A 107 17.85 -10.81 3.10
C SER A 107 17.99 -11.86 2.00
N ASP A 108 18.02 -13.15 2.38
CA ASP A 108 18.02 -14.29 1.46
C ASP A 108 16.59 -14.69 1.00
N TYR A 109 15.58 -13.88 1.32
CA TYR A 109 14.19 -14.17 0.94
C TYR A 109 13.95 -13.81 -0.53
N ASN A 110 13.15 -14.64 -1.20
CA ASN A 110 12.62 -14.36 -2.54
C ASN A 110 11.14 -14.03 -2.40
N THR A 111 10.85 -12.75 -2.12
CA THR A 111 9.51 -12.25 -1.80
C THR A 111 8.86 -11.46 -2.92
N MET A 112 9.48 -11.39 -4.10
CA MET A 112 8.95 -10.60 -5.22
C MET A 112 7.53 -11.02 -5.64
N ASP A 113 7.23 -12.32 -5.68
CA ASP A 113 5.87 -12.77 -6.04
C ASP A 113 4.82 -12.35 -4.98
N MET A 114 5.21 -12.26 -3.70
CA MET A 114 4.33 -11.76 -2.63
C MET A 114 4.12 -10.24 -2.75
N ALA A 115 5.16 -9.48 -3.10
CA ALA A 115 5.05 -8.06 -3.40
C ALA A 115 4.08 -7.81 -4.56
N ILE A 116 4.20 -8.59 -5.65
CA ILE A 116 3.30 -8.52 -6.81
C ILE A 116 1.86 -8.79 -6.40
N GLN A 117 1.60 -9.83 -5.60
CA GLN A 117 0.25 -10.14 -5.12
C GLN A 117 -0.33 -9.01 -4.26
N CYS A 118 0.47 -8.42 -3.37
CA CYS A 118 0.03 -7.29 -2.56
C CYS A 118 -0.31 -6.07 -3.42
N TYR A 119 0.53 -5.70 -4.40
CA TYR A 119 0.20 -4.60 -5.31
C TYR A 119 -1.03 -4.88 -6.18
N LEU A 120 -1.21 -6.11 -6.67
CA LEU A 120 -2.44 -6.49 -7.37
C LEU A 120 -3.66 -6.31 -6.47
N ARG A 121 -3.56 -6.69 -5.19
CA ARG A 121 -4.63 -6.48 -4.21
C ARG A 121 -4.93 -5.01 -3.97
N VAL A 122 -3.92 -4.13 -3.93
CA VAL A 122 -4.13 -2.67 -3.90
C VAL A 122 -4.97 -2.23 -5.09
N LEU A 123 -4.64 -2.67 -6.31
CA LEU A 123 -5.33 -2.27 -7.53
C LEU A 123 -6.71 -2.91 -7.72
N GLU A 124 -6.99 -4.04 -7.05
CA GLU A 124 -8.34 -4.59 -6.94
C GLU A 124 -9.24 -3.71 -6.07
N LEU A 125 -8.69 -3.18 -4.97
CA LEU A 125 -9.43 -2.35 -3.99
C LEU A 125 -9.53 -0.88 -4.45
N ASP A 126 -8.46 -0.36 -5.04
CA ASP A 126 -8.38 0.98 -5.61
C ASP A 126 -7.69 0.94 -7.00
N PRO A 127 -8.47 0.74 -8.08
CA PRO A 127 -7.96 0.74 -9.44
C PRO A 127 -7.31 2.06 -9.89
N LYS A 128 -7.54 3.16 -9.16
CA LYS A 128 -6.96 4.49 -9.47
C LYS A 128 -5.67 4.76 -8.71
N HIS A 129 -5.17 3.80 -7.93
CA HIS A 129 -3.92 3.96 -7.19
C HIS A 129 -2.70 3.94 -8.15
N LEU A 130 -2.36 5.12 -8.68
CA LEU A 130 -1.30 5.27 -9.67
C LEU A 130 0.09 4.87 -9.16
N GLU A 131 0.39 5.15 -7.89
CA GLU A 131 1.68 4.79 -7.30
C GLU A 131 1.87 3.27 -7.24
N ALA A 132 0.86 2.50 -6.80
CA ALA A 132 0.87 1.05 -6.82
C ALA A 132 0.96 0.50 -8.25
N SER A 133 0.22 1.09 -9.19
CA SER A 133 0.31 0.76 -10.62
C SER A 133 1.73 0.94 -11.16
N PHE A 134 2.37 2.06 -10.82
CA PHE A 134 3.74 2.36 -11.22
C PHE A 134 4.75 1.37 -10.61
N LYS A 135 4.68 1.13 -9.29
CA LYS A 135 5.56 0.18 -8.60
C LYS A 135 5.44 -1.22 -9.17
N LEU A 136 4.22 -1.70 -9.40
CA LEU A 136 3.97 -3.01 -9.99
C LEU A 136 4.49 -3.09 -11.44
N MET A 137 4.35 -2.03 -12.23
CA MET A 137 4.91 -1.96 -13.58
C MET A 137 6.43 -2.04 -13.57
N GLU A 138 7.12 -1.30 -12.69
CA GLU A 138 8.58 -1.35 -12.57
C GLU A 138 9.06 -2.75 -12.22
N ILE A 139 8.43 -3.37 -11.21
CA ILE A 139 8.72 -4.75 -10.80
C ILE A 139 8.50 -5.70 -11.98
N ALA A 140 7.36 -5.60 -12.67
CA ALA A 140 7.04 -6.47 -13.80
C ALA A 140 8.07 -6.35 -14.93
N LEU A 141 8.50 -5.13 -15.27
CA LEU A 141 9.54 -4.90 -16.29
C LEU A 141 10.90 -5.48 -15.88
N ASN A 142 11.33 -5.26 -14.64
CA ASN A 142 12.61 -5.76 -14.12
C ASN A 142 12.66 -7.30 -14.13
N HIS A 143 11.52 -7.94 -13.92
CA HIS A 143 11.38 -9.41 -13.93
C HIS A 143 10.94 -9.96 -15.29
N ARG A 144 11.00 -9.17 -16.36
CA ARG A 144 10.60 -9.55 -17.75
C ARG A 144 9.15 -10.06 -17.87
N LYS A 145 8.28 -9.71 -16.91
CA LYS A 145 6.83 -9.96 -16.94
C LYS A 145 6.14 -8.83 -17.75
N THR A 146 6.55 -8.66 -19.01
CA THR A 146 6.11 -7.56 -19.89
C THR A 146 4.59 -7.47 -20.04
N ASP A 147 3.92 -8.61 -20.21
CA ASP A 147 2.46 -8.65 -20.38
C ASP A 147 1.73 -8.08 -19.15
N LEU A 148 2.26 -8.34 -17.95
CA LEU A 148 1.72 -7.79 -16.72
C LEU A 148 1.93 -6.27 -16.66
N ALA A 149 3.13 -5.80 -17.00
CA ALA A 149 3.44 -4.36 -17.01
C ALA A 149 2.49 -3.58 -17.94
N ILE A 150 2.25 -4.10 -19.15
CA ILE A 150 1.33 -3.50 -20.12
C ILE A 150 -0.10 -3.53 -19.57
N LYS A 151 -0.56 -4.69 -19.07
CA LYS A 151 -1.93 -4.85 -18.54
C LYS A 151 -2.21 -3.86 -17.41
N VAL A 152 -1.27 -3.69 -16.48
CA VAL A 152 -1.41 -2.76 -15.35
C VAL A 152 -1.48 -1.31 -15.83
N MET A 153 -0.65 -0.92 -16.80
CA MET A 153 -0.67 0.45 -17.33
C MET A 153 -1.88 0.76 -18.21
N GLU A 154 -2.36 -0.18 -19.02
CA GLU A 154 -3.62 -0.02 -19.75
C GLU A 154 -4.80 0.14 -18.77
N SER A 155 -4.85 -0.67 -17.72
CA SER A 155 -5.85 -0.53 -16.65
C SER A 155 -5.76 0.84 -15.95
N ALA A 156 -4.55 1.33 -15.66
CA ALA A 156 -4.36 2.64 -15.06
C ALA A 156 -4.91 3.78 -15.94
N VAL A 157 -4.70 3.70 -17.26
CA VAL A 157 -5.27 4.64 -18.24
C VAL A 157 -6.79 4.52 -18.33
N GLU A 158 -7.34 3.31 -18.25
CA GLU A 158 -8.79 3.08 -18.29
C GLU A 158 -9.49 3.69 -17.06
N HIS A 159 -8.94 3.49 -15.86
CA HIS A 159 -9.53 3.98 -14.62
C HIS A 159 -9.22 5.47 -14.35
N SER A 160 -8.13 5.99 -14.92
CA SER A 160 -7.69 7.38 -14.78
C SER A 160 -7.40 8.03 -16.13
N PRO A 161 -8.40 8.14 -17.04
CA PRO A 161 -8.18 8.67 -18.39
C PRO A 161 -7.84 10.16 -18.41
N ASP A 162 -8.04 10.86 -17.30
CA ASP A 162 -7.72 12.28 -17.17
C ASP A 162 -6.36 12.54 -16.51
N GLU A 163 -5.60 11.48 -16.24
CA GLU A 163 -4.28 11.56 -15.65
C GLU A 163 -3.19 11.40 -16.74
N PRO A 164 -2.45 12.46 -17.10
CA PRO A 164 -1.37 12.35 -18.09
C PRO A 164 -0.30 11.34 -17.70
N LEU A 165 0.00 11.23 -16.39
CA LEU A 165 1.03 10.33 -15.89
C LEU A 165 0.75 8.86 -16.22
N ALA A 166 -0.52 8.44 -16.23
CA ALA A 166 -0.89 7.08 -16.61
C ALA A 166 -0.52 6.78 -18.07
N TYR A 167 -0.78 7.71 -18.98
CA TYR A 167 -0.38 7.58 -20.38
C TYR A 167 1.13 7.60 -20.56
N TYR A 168 1.85 8.50 -19.87
CA TYR A 168 3.31 8.55 -19.96
C TYR A 168 3.96 7.25 -19.50
N ASN A 169 3.45 6.64 -18.42
CA ASN A 169 3.94 5.36 -17.95
C ASN A 169 3.62 4.23 -18.95
N LEU A 170 2.41 4.19 -19.52
CA LEU A 170 2.04 3.23 -20.57
C LEU A 170 2.94 3.34 -21.81
N ILE A 171 3.15 4.57 -22.29
CA ILE A 171 4.04 4.85 -23.43
C ILE A 171 5.47 4.39 -23.10
N SER A 172 5.95 4.69 -21.90
CA SER A 172 7.28 4.26 -21.44
C SER A 172 7.43 2.74 -21.44
N VAL A 173 6.41 2.00 -21.01
CA VAL A 173 6.38 0.53 -21.09
C VAL A 173 6.48 0.08 -22.54
N TYR A 174 5.63 0.59 -23.43
CA TYR A 174 5.68 0.22 -24.85
C TYR A 174 7.03 0.53 -25.50
N ASP A 175 7.61 1.71 -25.25
CA ASP A 175 8.91 2.10 -25.81
C ASP A 175 10.03 1.19 -25.28
N LYS A 176 10.06 0.87 -23.97
CA LYS A 176 11.03 -0.10 -23.39
C LYS A 176 10.89 -1.49 -24.00
N CYS A 177 9.67 -1.89 -24.35
CA CYS A 177 9.37 -3.18 -24.98
C CYS A 177 9.50 -3.15 -26.52
N LYS A 178 9.94 -2.03 -27.11
CA LYS A 178 10.07 -1.82 -28.57
C LYS A 178 8.74 -1.97 -29.33
N MET A 179 7.63 -1.73 -28.66
CA MET A 179 6.26 -1.75 -29.19
C MET A 179 5.89 -0.35 -29.69
N PHE A 180 6.65 0.15 -30.69
CA PHE A 180 6.59 1.56 -31.10
C PHE A 180 5.24 1.98 -31.69
N GLU A 181 4.54 1.05 -32.34
CA GLU A 181 3.20 1.32 -32.89
C GLU A 181 2.19 1.57 -31.76
N GLN A 182 2.17 0.71 -30.74
CA GLN A 182 1.33 0.86 -29.56
C GLN A 182 1.69 2.12 -28.76
N ALA A 183 2.99 2.44 -28.66
CA ALA A 183 3.44 3.69 -28.05
C ALA A 183 2.88 4.92 -28.79
N GLU A 184 2.87 4.93 -30.12
CA GLU A 184 2.30 6.04 -30.90
C GLU A 184 0.78 6.11 -30.77
N GLN A 185 0.09 4.96 -30.75
CA GLN A 185 -1.35 4.91 -30.48
C GLN A 185 -1.68 5.47 -29.09
N ALA A 186 -0.89 5.13 -28.06
CA ALA A 186 -1.05 5.68 -26.72
C ALA A 186 -0.78 7.20 -26.67
N ARG A 187 0.23 7.69 -27.41
CA ARG A 187 0.48 9.14 -27.59
C ARG A 187 -0.70 9.85 -28.23
N GLN A 188 -1.33 9.22 -29.23
CA GLN A 188 -2.50 9.78 -29.90
C GLN A 188 -3.73 9.78 -28.98
N ARG A 189 -3.99 8.68 -28.25
CA ARG A 189 -5.06 8.60 -27.23
C ARG A 189 -4.92 9.71 -26.18
N LEU A 190 -3.70 9.97 -25.70
CA LEU A 190 -3.41 11.06 -24.77
C LEU A 190 -3.79 12.43 -25.39
N LYS A 191 -3.31 12.74 -26.60
CA LYS A 191 -3.61 14.01 -27.28
C LYS A 191 -5.11 14.22 -27.46
N GLU A 192 -5.82 13.20 -27.93
CA GLU A 192 -7.27 13.27 -28.18
C GLU A 192 -8.08 13.49 -26.92
N ARG A 193 -7.74 12.78 -25.83
CA ARG A 193 -8.44 12.91 -24.54
C ARG A 193 -8.33 14.32 -23.98
N PHE A 194 -7.14 14.90 -23.98
CA PHE A 194 -6.93 16.25 -23.44
C PHE A 194 -7.43 17.37 -24.37
N ALA A 195 -7.40 17.15 -25.68
CA ALA A 195 -8.06 18.06 -26.63
C ALA A 195 -9.59 18.06 -26.44
N LYS A 196 -10.20 16.89 -26.17
CA LYS A 196 -11.63 16.78 -25.88
C LYS A 196 -11.99 17.46 -24.56
N LYS A 197 -11.24 17.18 -23.49
CA LYS A 197 -11.44 17.78 -22.16
C LYS A 197 -11.35 19.31 -22.18
N ALA A 198 -10.39 19.87 -22.93
CA ALA A 198 -10.25 21.32 -23.08
C ALA A 198 -11.48 21.97 -23.73
N LYS A 199 -12.12 21.29 -24.69
CA LYS A 199 -13.36 21.76 -25.32
C LYS A 199 -14.56 21.67 -24.37
N GLU A 200 -14.63 20.61 -23.55
CA GLU A 200 -15.71 20.43 -22.57
C GLU A 200 -15.65 21.48 -21.46
N GLY A 201 -14.46 21.82 -20.95
CA GLY A 201 -14.28 22.86 -19.94
C GLY A 201 -14.48 24.30 -20.44
N ALA A 202 -14.42 24.54 -21.76
CA ALA A 202 -14.69 25.85 -22.35
C ALA A 202 -16.19 26.10 -22.60
N ALA A 203 -17.04 25.08 -22.45
CA ALA A 203 -18.48 25.14 -22.68
C ALA A 203 -19.31 25.26 -21.38
N SER A 204 -18.66 25.28 -20.22
CA SER A 204 -19.24 25.40 -18.86
C SER A 204 -18.92 26.74 -18.23
#